data_AF-A0A4R0R9S0-F1
#
_entry.id   AF-A0A4R0R9S0-F1
#
_cell.length_a   1.000
_cell.length_b   1.000
_cell.length_c   1.000
_cell.angle_alpha   90.00
_cell.angle_beta   90.00
_cell.angle_gamma   90.00
#
_symmetry.space_group_name_H-M   'P 1'
#
loop_
_entity.id
_entity.type
_entity.pdbx_description
1 polymer ?
#
loop_
_entity_poly.entity_id
_entity_poly.type
_entity_poly.pdbx_seq_one_letter_code
_entity_poly.pdbx_strand_id
1 'polypeptide(L)'
;MLLLPLPRSTLIVSRWPPTCTRTIFCGLPVHRQQGGKTLVEEAFQLKASGVLPLKKPMVPFSRFVRDRLSDPTARESGIANNGTYNKFISSLSSEWARLTDAQRQAYTDAYRVDMAEYRQRLASEGDKYKAKPRRPSNALHRYTKEQASLGVTRGRMAKWKAMSAEEKKPYEDSFEADMKAYRKRLIEWKHGLQEGSIDHTKALTTRGHDVMENASNYNLSLYAARFKQTLDSQEQFFAKNVLPSRPIRPYPRFQHAHGLSSSAASFKWFLHDFMRSKAESRTPSHRLTLTASEVWRNMTEEQKAPYREAYSKDLAEYREAQVRKSAAVDENARLAEQSSQEVSDVTMTSH
;
A
#
# COMPACT_ATOMS: atom_id res chain seq x y z
N MET A 1 19.89 -5.68 76.91
CA MET A 1 19.80 -6.29 75.57
C MET A 1 18.48 -7.02 75.47
N LEU A 2 17.51 -6.44 74.75
CA LEU A 2 16.17 -6.99 74.57
C LEU A 2 16.12 -7.78 73.26
N LEU A 3 15.81 -9.08 73.34
CA LEU A 3 15.58 -9.98 72.21
C LEU A 3 14.09 -9.96 71.86
N LEU A 4 13.76 -9.52 70.64
CA LEU A 4 12.41 -9.63 70.06
C LEU A 4 12.30 -10.93 69.23
N PRO A 5 11.16 -11.65 69.28
CA PRO A 5 10.95 -12.83 68.45
C PRO A 5 10.39 -12.46 67.07
N LEU A 6 10.88 -13.14 66.03
CA LEU A 6 10.39 -13.06 64.65
C LEU A 6 9.07 -13.86 64.47
N PRO A 7 8.16 -13.43 63.58
CA PRO A 7 6.91 -14.14 63.32
C PRO A 7 7.09 -15.34 62.39
N ARG A 8 6.35 -16.41 62.71
CA ARG A 8 6.25 -17.67 61.95
C ARG A 8 5.53 -17.45 60.62
N SER A 9 6.15 -17.87 59.51
CA SER A 9 5.52 -17.95 58.20
C SER A 9 4.59 -19.17 58.11
N THR A 10 3.31 -18.92 57.84
CA THR A 10 2.28 -19.93 57.55
C THR A 10 2.42 -20.38 56.10
N LEU A 11 2.74 -21.66 55.89
CA LEU A 11 2.71 -22.34 54.60
C LEU A 11 1.24 -22.61 54.19
N ILE A 12 0.79 -21.98 53.11
CA ILE A 12 -0.47 -22.30 52.45
C ILE A 12 -0.21 -23.46 51.48
N VAL A 13 -0.69 -24.65 51.82
CA VAL A 13 -0.69 -25.83 50.94
C VAL A 13 -1.97 -25.82 50.11
N SER A 14 -1.87 -25.47 48.83
CA SER A 14 -2.97 -25.57 47.88
C SER A 14 -3.15 -27.03 47.44
N ARG A 15 -4.23 -27.68 47.93
CA ARG A 15 -4.71 -28.98 47.45
C ARG A 15 -5.29 -28.84 46.05
N TRP A 16 -4.79 -29.65 45.12
CA TRP A 16 -5.42 -29.90 43.81
C TRP A 16 -6.37 -31.12 43.92
N PRO A 17 -7.55 -31.10 43.27
CA PRO A 17 -8.44 -32.25 43.23
C PRO A 17 -7.98 -33.30 42.19
N PRO A 18 -8.40 -34.58 42.34
CA PRO A 18 -7.87 -35.69 41.56
C PRO A 18 -8.64 -35.93 40.25
N THR A 19 -7.88 -36.38 39.25
CA THR A 19 -8.23 -37.37 38.21
C THR A 19 -9.51 -37.15 37.40
N CYS A 20 -9.36 -36.54 36.21
CA CYS A 20 -10.21 -36.82 35.07
C CYS A 20 -9.71 -38.09 34.35
N THR A 21 -10.64 -38.99 34.07
CA THR A 21 -10.48 -40.25 33.35
C THR A 21 -9.92 -40.04 31.95
N ARG A 22 -8.87 -40.80 31.63
CA ARG A 22 -8.16 -40.81 30.35
C ARG A 22 -8.92 -41.70 29.36
N THR A 23 -9.80 -41.10 28.56
CA THR A 23 -10.39 -41.79 27.40
C THR A 23 -9.30 -41.94 26.34
N ILE A 24 -8.85 -43.17 26.11
CA ILE A 24 -7.96 -43.53 25.00
C ILE A 24 -8.80 -43.46 23.73
N PHE A 25 -8.67 -42.37 22.97
CA PHE A 25 -9.13 -42.31 21.59
C PHE A 25 -8.09 -43.01 20.72
N CYS A 26 -8.41 -44.23 20.27
CA CYS A 26 -7.68 -44.88 19.20
C CYS A 26 -7.76 -44.01 17.95
N GLY A 27 -6.60 -43.59 17.44
CA GLY A 27 -6.47 -42.68 16.31
C GLY A 27 -7.13 -43.24 15.05
N LEU A 28 -8.11 -42.49 14.54
CA LEU A 28 -8.53 -42.61 13.15
C LEU A 28 -7.39 -42.09 12.24
N PRO A 29 -7.19 -42.69 11.05
CA PRO A 29 -6.14 -42.29 10.14
C PRO A 29 -6.33 -40.84 9.73
N VAL A 30 -5.34 -40.00 10.04
CA VAL A 30 -5.24 -38.63 9.55
C VAL A 30 -5.15 -38.69 8.04
N HIS A 31 -6.29 -38.49 7.39
CA HIS A 31 -6.37 -38.35 5.96
C HIS A 31 -5.51 -37.14 5.58
N ARG A 32 -4.43 -37.44 4.87
CA ARG A 32 -3.46 -36.52 4.27
C ARG A 32 -4.18 -35.33 3.64
N GLN A 33 -4.26 -34.20 4.36
CA GLN A 33 -4.61 -32.93 3.73
C GLN A 33 -3.44 -32.54 2.84
N GLN A 34 -3.57 -32.85 1.54
CA GLN A 34 -2.85 -32.12 0.52
C GLN A 34 -3.13 -30.64 0.76
N GLY A 35 -2.10 -29.80 0.82
CA GLY A 35 -2.18 -28.39 1.17
C GLY A 35 -3.24 -27.65 0.35
N GLY A 36 -4.45 -27.58 0.90
CA GLY A 36 -5.55 -26.82 0.34
C GLY A 36 -5.20 -25.35 0.46
N LYS A 37 -5.18 -24.66 -0.69
CA LYS A 37 -5.13 -23.20 -0.74
C LYS A 37 -6.21 -22.69 0.22
N THR A 38 -5.88 -21.73 1.06
CA THR A 38 -6.89 -21.09 1.89
C THR A 38 -7.99 -20.55 0.96
N LEU A 39 -9.26 -20.64 1.38
CA LEU A 39 -10.40 -20.17 0.57
C LEU A 39 -10.24 -18.69 0.17
N VAL A 40 -9.42 -17.95 0.93
CA VAL A 40 -8.92 -16.60 0.63
C VAL A 40 -8.00 -16.56 -0.59
N GLU A 41 -7.03 -17.46 -0.67
CA GLU A 41 -6.13 -17.60 -1.81
C GLU A 41 -6.88 -17.98 -3.09
N GLU A 42 -7.89 -18.84 -2.96
CA GLU A 42 -8.73 -19.26 -4.08
C GLU A 42 -9.68 -18.15 -4.54
N ALA A 43 -10.41 -17.50 -3.62
CA ALA A 43 -11.43 -16.50 -3.95
C ALA A 43 -10.86 -15.17 -4.48
N PHE A 44 -9.65 -14.79 -4.08
CA PHE A 44 -8.97 -13.62 -4.66
C PHE A 44 -8.06 -13.97 -5.84
N GLN A 45 -8.01 -15.24 -6.26
CA GLN A 45 -6.95 -15.76 -7.12
C GLN A 45 -5.57 -15.28 -6.68
N LEU A 46 -5.39 -15.08 -5.37
CA LEU A 46 -4.07 -14.87 -4.82
C LEU A 46 -3.42 -16.24 -4.98
N LYS A 47 -2.65 -16.43 -6.05
CA LYS A 47 -1.58 -17.43 -6.00
C LYS A 47 -0.88 -17.22 -4.64
N ALA A 48 -0.41 -18.26 -3.97
CA ALA A 48 0.20 -18.16 -2.62
C ALA A 48 1.33 -17.10 -2.53
N SER A 49 1.84 -16.66 -3.66
CA SER A 49 2.39 -15.32 -3.85
C SER A 49 1.36 -14.44 -4.57
N GLY A 50 0.85 -13.38 -3.95
CA GLY A 50 0.23 -12.29 -4.71
C GLY A 50 1.16 -11.84 -5.86
N VAL A 51 0.75 -10.88 -6.68
CA VAL A 51 1.61 -10.17 -7.64
C VAL A 51 2.64 -9.28 -6.91
N LEU A 52 3.30 -9.86 -5.92
CA LEU A 52 4.70 -9.65 -5.70
C LEU A 52 5.43 -9.98 -7.01
N PRO A 53 6.51 -9.26 -7.33
CA PRO A 53 7.37 -9.64 -8.45
C PRO A 53 7.63 -11.14 -8.36
N LEU A 54 7.43 -11.86 -9.47
CA LEU A 54 7.59 -13.31 -9.55
C LEU A 54 8.85 -13.68 -8.74
N LYS A 55 8.65 -14.32 -7.58
CA LYS A 55 9.74 -14.61 -6.65
C LYS A 55 10.60 -15.70 -7.25
N LYS A 56 11.92 -15.55 -7.15
CA LYS A 56 12.83 -16.65 -7.50
C LYS A 56 12.48 -17.86 -6.62
N PRO A 57 12.46 -19.08 -7.19
CA PRO A 57 12.19 -20.27 -6.39
C PRO A 57 13.26 -20.47 -5.33
N MET A 58 12.89 -21.16 -4.25
CA MET A 58 13.76 -21.38 -3.11
C MET A 58 14.93 -22.29 -3.51
N VAL A 59 16.15 -21.87 -3.20
CA VAL A 59 17.35 -22.67 -3.43
C VAL A 59 17.30 -23.99 -2.62
N PRO A 60 18.03 -25.05 -3.04
CA PRO A 60 17.95 -26.38 -2.42
C PRO A 60 18.05 -26.38 -0.89
N PHE A 61 19.04 -25.67 -0.34
CA PHE A 61 19.22 -25.58 1.12
C PHE A 61 18.05 -24.90 1.83
N SER A 62 17.52 -23.81 1.29
CA SER A 62 16.36 -23.13 1.90
C SER A 62 15.11 -24.00 1.86
N ARG A 63 14.94 -24.82 0.80
CA ARG A 63 13.86 -25.80 0.72
C ARG A 63 14.01 -26.87 1.80
N PHE A 64 15.21 -27.41 1.98
CA PHE A 64 15.53 -28.32 3.08
C PHE A 64 15.23 -27.73 4.46
N VAL A 65 15.68 -26.49 4.73
CA VAL A 65 15.40 -25.80 5.99
C VAL A 65 13.90 -25.64 6.23
N ARG A 66 13.12 -25.28 5.19
CA ARG A 66 11.67 -25.17 5.29
C ARG A 66 11.03 -26.52 5.60
N ASP A 67 11.43 -27.58 4.91
CA ASP A 67 10.86 -28.91 5.11
C ASP A 67 11.16 -29.42 6.54
N ARG A 68 12.34 -29.11 7.08
CA ARG A 68 12.70 -29.38 8.49
C ARG A 68 11.91 -28.52 9.48
N LEU A 69 11.63 -27.27 9.16
CA LEU A 69 10.81 -26.38 10.00
C LEU A 69 9.32 -26.75 9.98
N SER A 70 8.86 -27.41 8.91
CA SER A 70 7.50 -27.93 8.80
C SER A 70 7.26 -29.17 9.66
N ASP A 71 8.32 -29.85 10.09
CA ASP A 71 8.23 -30.95 11.05
C ASP A 71 8.13 -30.37 12.49
N PRO A 72 6.97 -30.53 13.17
CA PRO A 72 6.78 -29.98 14.50
C PRO A 72 7.77 -30.54 15.53
N THR A 73 8.21 -31.80 15.36
CA THR A 73 9.14 -32.45 16.29
C THR A 73 10.54 -31.86 16.17
N ALA A 74 10.99 -31.58 14.95
CA ALA A 74 12.26 -30.92 14.68
C ALA A 74 12.23 -29.46 15.16
N ARG A 75 11.07 -28.79 15.07
CA ARG A 75 10.91 -27.41 15.54
C ARG A 75 10.97 -27.31 17.06
N GLU A 76 10.26 -28.17 17.78
CA GLU A 76 10.23 -28.16 19.25
C GLU A 76 11.58 -28.55 19.86
N SER A 77 12.19 -29.64 19.38
CA SER A 77 13.52 -30.06 19.84
C SER A 77 14.61 -29.07 19.45
N GLY A 78 14.54 -28.50 18.26
CA GLY A 78 15.51 -27.54 17.75
C GLY A 78 15.54 -26.22 18.51
N ILE A 79 14.37 -25.65 18.83
CA ILE A 79 14.26 -24.37 19.55
C ILE A 79 14.58 -24.57 21.04
N ALA A 80 14.09 -25.65 21.66
CA ALA A 80 14.35 -25.95 23.06
C ALA A 80 15.84 -26.19 23.34
N ASN A 81 16.53 -26.92 22.47
CA ASN A 81 17.91 -27.33 22.73
C ASN A 81 18.97 -26.30 22.30
N ASN A 82 18.69 -25.48 21.27
CA ASN A 82 19.71 -24.56 20.73
C ASN A 82 19.59 -23.13 21.28
N GLY A 83 18.56 -22.82 22.08
CA GLY A 83 18.39 -21.54 22.78
C GLY A 83 18.15 -20.30 21.89
N THR A 84 18.48 -20.35 20.60
CA THR A 84 18.22 -19.29 19.62
C THR A 84 17.99 -19.88 18.22
N TYR A 85 17.12 -19.23 17.43
CA TYR A 85 16.83 -19.61 16.04
C TYR A 85 18.10 -19.70 15.18
N ASN A 86 19.06 -18.80 15.37
CA ASN A 86 20.32 -18.80 14.62
C ASN A 86 21.15 -20.07 14.86
N LYS A 87 21.25 -20.53 16.12
CA LYS A 87 21.96 -21.78 16.43
C LYS A 87 21.27 -22.99 15.80
N PHE A 88 19.94 -22.99 15.73
CA PHE A 88 19.18 -24.03 15.03
C PHE A 88 19.42 -24.01 13.50
N ILE A 89 19.43 -22.84 12.86
CA ILE A 89 19.79 -22.75 11.43
C ILE A 89 21.24 -23.23 11.18
N SER A 90 22.18 -22.92 12.07
CA SER A 90 23.55 -23.43 11.99
C SER A 90 23.62 -24.96 12.13
N SER A 91 22.80 -25.57 12.99
CA SER A 91 22.73 -27.04 13.08
C SER A 91 22.16 -27.67 11.81
N LEU A 92 21.12 -27.06 11.21
CA LEU A 92 20.58 -27.51 9.93
C LEU A 92 21.60 -27.39 8.78
N SER A 93 22.45 -26.35 8.79
CA SER A 93 23.56 -26.23 7.84
C SER A 93 24.55 -27.40 7.98
N SER A 94 24.88 -27.77 9.21
CA SER A 94 25.76 -28.92 9.50
C SER A 94 25.11 -30.25 9.08
N GLU A 95 23.80 -30.41 9.31
CA GLU A 95 23.05 -31.57 8.86
C GLU A 95 23.02 -31.66 7.33
N TRP A 96 22.77 -30.55 6.64
CA TRP A 96 22.83 -30.48 5.18
C TRP A 96 24.20 -30.86 4.60
N ALA A 97 25.28 -30.47 5.27
CA ALA A 97 26.64 -30.86 4.88
C ALA A 97 26.87 -32.37 4.99
N ARG A 98 26.22 -33.04 5.95
CA ARG A 98 26.30 -34.50 6.18
C ARG A 98 25.42 -35.33 5.26
N LEU A 99 24.42 -34.72 4.61
CA LEU A 99 23.61 -35.42 3.62
C LEU A 99 24.49 -35.94 2.47
N THR A 100 24.17 -37.15 2.03
CA THR A 100 24.79 -37.73 0.83
C THR A 100 24.41 -36.91 -0.41
N ASP A 101 25.23 -36.98 -1.46
CA ASP A 101 24.92 -36.31 -2.72
C ASP A 101 23.59 -36.78 -3.31
N ALA A 102 23.26 -38.06 -3.18
CA ALA A 102 21.97 -38.60 -3.61
C ALA A 102 20.77 -37.94 -2.90
N GLN A 103 20.89 -37.67 -1.59
CA GLN A 103 19.84 -36.98 -0.83
C GLN A 103 19.74 -35.49 -1.22
N ARG A 104 20.88 -34.82 -1.44
CA ARG A 104 20.91 -33.43 -1.93
C ARG A 104 20.40 -33.30 -3.37
N GLN A 105 20.54 -34.36 -4.16
CA GLN A 105 20.12 -34.39 -5.56
C GLN A 105 18.61 -34.16 -5.71
N ALA A 106 17.79 -34.77 -4.85
CA ALA A 106 16.33 -34.59 -4.86
C ALA A 106 15.92 -33.10 -4.71
N TYR A 107 16.56 -32.37 -3.80
CA TYR A 107 16.33 -30.93 -3.62
C TYR A 107 16.83 -30.09 -4.80
N THR A 108 17.94 -30.51 -5.41
CA THR A 108 18.52 -29.86 -6.58
C THR A 108 17.63 -30.02 -7.81
N ASP A 109 17.08 -31.21 -8.02
CA ASP A 109 16.18 -31.48 -9.14
C ASP A 109 14.84 -30.78 -8.98
N ALA A 110 14.28 -30.75 -7.77
CA ALA A 110 13.10 -29.94 -7.47
C ALA A 110 13.35 -28.45 -7.78
N TYR A 111 14.51 -27.92 -7.37
CA TYR A 111 14.88 -26.54 -7.69
C TYR A 111 15.03 -26.28 -9.20
N ARG A 112 15.57 -27.24 -9.97
CA ARG A 112 15.70 -27.14 -11.43
C ARG A 112 14.33 -27.05 -12.10
N VAL A 113 13.38 -27.89 -11.69
CA VAL A 113 11.99 -27.86 -12.19
C VAL A 113 11.34 -26.52 -11.87
N ASP A 114 11.41 -26.07 -10.61
CA ASP A 114 10.87 -24.78 -10.19
C ASP A 114 11.49 -23.61 -10.98
N MET A 115 12.80 -23.67 -11.25
CA MET A 115 13.53 -22.65 -12.03
C MET A 115 13.12 -22.65 -13.50
N ALA A 116 12.86 -23.81 -14.09
CA ALA A 116 12.37 -23.90 -15.46
C ALA A 116 10.97 -23.26 -15.57
N GLU A 117 10.08 -23.59 -14.64
CA GLU A 117 8.75 -22.97 -14.56
C GLU A 117 8.83 -21.46 -14.31
N TYR A 118 9.70 -21.02 -13.40
CA TYR A 118 9.95 -19.61 -13.15
C TYR A 118 10.38 -18.85 -14.41
N ARG A 119 11.31 -19.42 -15.19
CA ARG A 119 11.77 -18.84 -16.46
C ARG A 119 10.67 -18.80 -17.50
N GLN A 120 9.88 -19.87 -17.61
CA GLN A 120 8.74 -19.91 -18.53
C GLN A 120 7.73 -18.80 -18.19
N ARG A 121 7.36 -18.68 -16.91
CA ARG A 121 6.46 -17.62 -16.42
C ARG A 121 7.06 -16.24 -16.62
N LEU A 122 8.36 -16.08 -16.40
CA LEU A 122 9.03 -14.80 -16.64
C LEU A 122 9.02 -14.44 -18.14
N ALA A 123 9.14 -15.41 -19.03
CA ALA A 123 9.07 -15.18 -20.48
C ALA A 123 7.64 -14.86 -20.94
N SER A 124 6.62 -15.52 -20.40
CA SER A 124 5.22 -15.31 -20.79
C SER A 124 4.58 -14.09 -20.12
N GLU A 125 4.95 -13.77 -18.88
CA GLU A 125 4.28 -12.78 -18.02
C GLU A 125 5.19 -11.62 -17.57
N GLY A 126 6.50 -11.66 -17.87
CA GLY A 126 7.54 -10.88 -17.16
C GLY A 126 7.39 -9.36 -17.16
N ASP A 127 6.81 -8.79 -18.22
CA ASP A 127 6.57 -7.35 -18.31
C ASP A 127 5.23 -6.93 -17.72
N LYS A 128 4.25 -7.84 -17.70
CA LYS A 128 2.85 -7.57 -17.32
C LYS A 128 2.70 -7.15 -15.86
N TYR A 129 3.65 -7.54 -15.01
CA TYR A 129 3.57 -7.38 -13.56
C TYR A 129 4.71 -6.57 -12.94
N LYS A 130 5.81 -6.35 -13.65
CA LYS A 130 6.92 -5.51 -13.17
C LYS A 130 6.72 -4.04 -13.50
N ALA A 131 6.24 -3.76 -14.72
CA ALA A 131 6.05 -2.39 -15.13
C ALA A 131 4.80 -1.81 -14.45
N LYS A 132 4.96 -0.64 -13.85
CA LYS A 132 3.82 0.20 -13.48
C LYS A 132 2.93 0.34 -14.73
N PRO A 133 1.62 0.09 -14.63
CA PRO A 133 0.70 0.25 -15.75
C PRO A 133 0.92 1.61 -16.41
N ARG A 134 0.93 1.64 -17.73
CA ARG A 134 1.11 2.90 -18.47
C ARG A 134 -0.22 3.65 -18.50
N ARG A 135 -0.16 4.97 -18.32
CA ARG A 135 -1.34 5.83 -18.50
C ARG A 135 -1.80 5.74 -19.96
N PRO A 136 -3.10 5.55 -20.24
CA PRO A 136 -3.59 5.46 -21.60
C PRO A 136 -3.38 6.78 -22.36
N SER A 137 -3.24 6.67 -23.67
CA SER A 137 -3.13 7.83 -24.56
C SER A 137 -4.41 8.67 -24.49
N ASN A 138 -4.25 9.99 -24.33
CA ASN A 138 -5.37 10.93 -24.35
C ASN A 138 -6.07 10.96 -25.72
N ALA A 139 -7.27 11.54 -25.77
CA ALA A 139 -8.11 11.60 -26.97
C ALA A 139 -7.36 12.14 -28.20
N LEU A 140 -6.67 13.27 -28.05
CA LEU A 140 -5.85 13.86 -29.11
C LEU A 140 -4.75 12.92 -29.61
N HIS A 141 -4.05 12.22 -28.72
CA HIS A 141 -2.95 11.32 -29.10
C HIS A 141 -3.45 10.06 -29.81
N ARG A 142 -4.67 9.60 -29.51
CA ARG A 142 -5.33 8.55 -30.29
C ARG A 142 -5.64 9.03 -31.69
N TYR A 143 -6.28 10.19 -31.80
CA TYR A 143 -6.59 10.81 -33.08
C TYR A 143 -5.32 11.02 -33.93
N THR A 144 -4.24 11.55 -33.35
CA THR A 144 -3.00 11.75 -34.13
C THR A 144 -2.35 10.44 -34.56
N LYS A 145 -2.46 9.38 -33.76
CA LYS A 145 -2.00 8.03 -34.12
C LYS A 145 -2.83 7.45 -35.26
N GLU A 146 -4.14 7.61 -35.22
CA GLU A 146 -5.05 7.17 -36.29
C GLU A 146 -4.81 7.92 -37.60
N GLN A 147 -4.72 9.26 -37.55
CA GLN A 147 -4.40 10.05 -38.74
C GLN A 147 -3.01 9.69 -39.31
N ALA A 148 -2.04 9.38 -38.43
CA ALA A 148 -0.73 8.91 -38.87
C ALA A 148 -0.81 7.53 -39.57
N SER A 149 -1.66 6.60 -39.11
CA SER A 149 -1.89 5.34 -39.81
C SER A 149 -2.56 5.50 -41.18
N LEU A 150 -3.28 6.61 -41.38
CA LEU A 150 -3.84 7.00 -42.68
C LEU A 150 -2.84 7.77 -43.56
N GLY A 151 -1.57 7.89 -43.15
CA GLY A 151 -0.54 8.64 -43.88
C GLY A 151 -0.63 10.17 -43.73
N VAL A 152 -1.57 10.68 -42.93
CA VAL A 152 -1.76 12.12 -42.73
C VAL A 152 -0.81 12.63 -41.63
N THR A 153 0.33 13.18 -42.04
CA THR A 153 1.37 13.67 -41.11
C THR A 153 1.26 15.17 -40.82
N ARG A 154 0.87 15.98 -41.81
CA ARG A 154 0.73 17.45 -41.70
C ARG A 154 -0.73 17.86 -41.46
N GLY A 155 -0.94 19.00 -40.81
CA GLY A 155 -2.28 19.58 -40.62
C GLY A 155 -3.20 18.90 -39.58
N ARG A 156 -2.87 17.70 -39.08
CA ARG A 156 -3.69 16.95 -38.10
C ARG A 156 -4.11 17.77 -36.86
N MET A 157 -3.22 18.62 -36.34
CA MET A 157 -3.54 19.47 -35.19
C MET A 157 -4.57 20.55 -35.51
N ALA A 158 -4.52 21.12 -36.73
CA ALA A 158 -5.52 22.10 -37.17
C ALA A 158 -6.87 21.43 -37.35
N LYS A 159 -6.89 20.23 -37.95
CA LYS A 159 -8.10 19.42 -38.10
C LYS A 159 -8.71 19.06 -36.74
N TRP A 160 -7.93 18.58 -35.77
CA TRP A 160 -8.44 18.33 -34.40
C TRP A 160 -9.03 19.58 -33.74
N LYS A 161 -8.42 20.76 -33.93
CA LYS A 161 -8.96 22.01 -33.39
C LYS A 161 -10.29 22.39 -34.05
N ALA A 162 -10.43 22.16 -35.35
CA ALA A 162 -11.63 22.45 -36.12
C ALA A 162 -12.76 21.43 -35.92
N MET A 163 -12.46 20.23 -35.42
CA MET A 163 -13.48 19.20 -35.16
C MET A 163 -14.48 19.66 -34.10
N SER A 164 -15.75 19.30 -34.34
CA SER A 164 -16.84 19.58 -33.40
C SER A 164 -16.73 18.74 -32.13
N ALA A 165 -17.55 19.04 -31.12
CA ALA A 165 -17.59 18.24 -29.90
C ALA A 165 -18.08 16.80 -30.18
N GLU A 166 -19.04 16.66 -31.09
CA GLU A 166 -19.63 15.39 -31.51
C GLU A 166 -18.58 14.49 -32.18
N GLU A 167 -17.70 15.07 -33.00
CA GLU A 167 -16.61 14.33 -33.65
C GLU A 167 -15.49 13.93 -32.68
N LYS A 168 -15.28 14.71 -31.60
CA LYS A 168 -14.29 14.40 -30.56
C LYS A 168 -14.79 13.37 -29.56
N LYS A 169 -16.10 13.30 -29.35
CA LYS A 169 -16.78 12.41 -28.41
C LYS A 169 -16.30 10.95 -28.44
N PRO A 170 -16.18 10.24 -29.59
CA PRO A 170 -15.71 8.86 -29.58
C PRO A 170 -14.29 8.68 -29.03
N TYR A 171 -13.41 9.66 -29.22
CA TYR A 171 -12.05 9.64 -28.67
C TYR A 171 -12.02 9.91 -27.17
N GLU A 172 -12.92 10.78 -26.70
CA GLU A 172 -13.10 11.11 -25.29
C GLU A 172 -13.69 9.91 -24.54
N ASP A 173 -14.77 9.32 -25.04
CA ASP A 173 -15.41 8.12 -24.48
C ASP A 173 -14.41 6.94 -24.38
N SER A 174 -13.64 6.71 -25.45
CA SER A 174 -12.59 5.68 -25.47
C SER A 174 -11.48 5.96 -24.45
N PHE A 175 -11.07 7.22 -24.30
CA PHE A 175 -10.08 7.60 -23.29
C PHE A 175 -10.61 7.43 -21.86
N GLU A 176 -11.87 7.76 -21.60
CA GLU A 176 -12.50 7.59 -20.30
C GLU A 176 -12.62 6.12 -19.90
N ALA A 177 -13.06 5.27 -20.83
CA ALA A 177 -13.12 3.83 -20.64
C ALA A 177 -11.73 3.26 -20.28
N ASP A 178 -10.70 3.64 -21.04
CA ASP A 178 -9.34 3.18 -20.78
C ASP A 178 -8.74 3.77 -19.49
N MET A 179 -9.11 5.00 -19.12
CA MET A 179 -8.72 5.58 -17.83
C MET A 179 -9.34 4.81 -16.66
N LYS A 180 -10.58 4.33 -16.79
CA LYS A 180 -11.23 3.47 -15.79
C LYS A 180 -10.50 2.14 -15.66
N ALA A 181 -10.21 1.48 -16.79
CA ALA A 181 -9.40 0.25 -16.81
C ALA A 181 -8.01 0.47 -16.21
N TYR A 182 -7.35 1.59 -16.55
CA TYR A 182 -6.05 1.95 -16.02
C TYR A 182 -6.04 2.19 -14.51
N ARG A 183 -7.02 2.94 -13.97
CA ARG A 183 -7.12 3.21 -12.52
C ARG A 183 -7.27 1.91 -11.76
N LYS A 184 -8.12 1.03 -12.26
CA LYS A 184 -8.31 -0.31 -11.73
C LYS A 184 -7.02 -1.13 -11.75
N ARG A 185 -6.37 -1.21 -12.91
CA ARG A 185 -5.08 -1.92 -13.06
C ARG A 185 -3.98 -1.34 -12.18
N LEU A 186 -3.98 -0.02 -11.97
CA LEU A 186 -3.03 0.67 -11.09
C LEU A 186 -3.23 0.30 -9.62
N ILE A 187 -4.48 0.16 -9.18
CA ILE A 187 -4.81 -0.37 -7.85
C ILE A 187 -4.29 -1.80 -7.74
N GLU A 188 -4.64 -2.67 -8.69
CA GLU A 188 -4.18 -4.05 -8.70
C GLU A 188 -2.65 -4.12 -8.63
N TRP A 189 -1.95 -3.34 -9.46
CA TRP A 189 -0.49 -3.28 -9.45
C TRP A 189 0.09 -2.80 -8.11
N LYS A 190 -0.47 -1.73 -7.51
CA LYS A 190 -0.01 -1.22 -6.20
C LYS A 190 -0.14 -2.25 -5.08
N HIS A 191 -1.16 -3.10 -5.16
CA HIS A 191 -1.45 -4.12 -4.16
C HIS A 191 -0.88 -5.49 -4.52
N GLY A 192 -0.18 -5.62 -5.64
CA GLY A 192 0.26 -6.90 -6.13
C GLY A 192 -0.92 -7.86 -6.35
N LEU A 193 -1.92 -7.43 -7.11
CA LEU A 193 -3.04 -8.25 -7.56
C LEU A 193 -2.96 -8.54 -9.07
N GLN A 194 -3.51 -9.70 -9.45
CA GLN A 194 -3.59 -10.13 -10.85
C GLN A 194 -4.56 -9.24 -11.61
N GLU A 195 -4.27 -8.99 -12.89
CA GLU A 195 -5.20 -8.24 -13.74
C GLU A 195 -6.57 -8.92 -13.79
N GLY A 196 -7.62 -8.16 -13.48
CA GLY A 196 -9.00 -8.67 -13.46
C GLY A 196 -9.44 -9.25 -12.11
N SER A 197 -8.54 -9.39 -11.12
CA SER A 197 -8.90 -9.93 -9.80
C SER A 197 -10.01 -9.13 -9.12
N ILE A 198 -10.05 -7.82 -9.35
CA ILE A 198 -11.10 -6.95 -8.79
C ILE A 198 -12.46 -7.13 -9.49
N ASP A 199 -12.52 -7.64 -10.74
CA ASP A 199 -13.83 -7.98 -11.35
C ASP A 199 -14.41 -9.26 -10.77
N HIS A 200 -13.56 -10.25 -10.50
CA HIS A 200 -13.98 -11.54 -9.96
C HIS A 200 -14.59 -11.43 -8.55
N THR A 201 -14.12 -10.49 -7.71
CA THR A 201 -14.70 -10.26 -6.39
C THR A 201 -16.12 -9.68 -6.46
N LYS A 202 -16.44 -8.88 -7.49
CA LYS A 202 -17.80 -8.38 -7.69
C LYS A 202 -18.78 -9.50 -8.03
N ALA A 203 -18.35 -10.45 -8.87
CA ALA A 203 -19.18 -11.61 -9.23
C ALA A 203 -19.51 -12.51 -8.03
N LEU A 204 -18.54 -12.72 -7.11
CA LEU A 204 -18.75 -13.49 -5.87
C LEU A 204 -19.71 -12.80 -4.90
N THR A 205 -19.66 -11.48 -4.82
CA THR A 205 -20.55 -10.72 -3.91
C THR A 205 -22.01 -10.78 -4.37
N THR A 206 -22.26 -10.76 -5.68
CA THR A 206 -23.63 -10.82 -6.24
C THR A 206 -24.24 -12.22 -6.20
N ARG A 207 -23.43 -13.29 -6.21
CA ARG A 207 -23.91 -14.69 -6.07
C ARG A 207 -24.00 -15.20 -4.63
N GLY A 208 -23.43 -14.48 -3.66
CA GLY A 208 -23.25 -14.95 -2.28
C GLY A 208 -24.46 -14.82 -1.36
N HIS A 209 -25.64 -14.44 -1.86
CA HIS A 209 -26.84 -14.32 -1.01
C HIS A 209 -27.45 -15.69 -0.61
N ASP A 210 -27.04 -16.79 -1.27
CA ASP A 210 -27.59 -18.15 -1.04
C ASP A 210 -26.62 -19.14 -0.36
N VAL A 211 -25.37 -18.77 -0.03
CA VAL A 211 -24.37 -19.73 0.51
C VAL A 211 -23.70 -19.17 1.78
N MET A 212 -24.45 -19.14 2.87
CA MET A 212 -24.02 -18.61 4.17
C MET A 212 -23.66 -19.69 5.22
N GLU A 213 -23.17 -20.87 4.82
CA GLU A 213 -22.85 -21.93 5.80
C GLU A 213 -21.38 -21.99 6.28
N ASN A 214 -20.44 -21.23 5.69
CA ASN A 214 -19.04 -21.29 6.12
C ASN A 214 -18.55 -19.96 6.71
N ALA A 215 -18.24 -19.95 8.01
CA ALA A 215 -17.68 -18.80 8.74
C ALA A 215 -16.38 -18.22 8.13
N SER A 216 -15.65 -19.02 7.33
CA SER A 216 -14.47 -18.53 6.59
C SER A 216 -14.85 -17.59 5.42
N ASN A 217 -16.02 -17.78 4.82
CA ASN A 217 -16.53 -16.95 3.72
C ASN A 217 -17.01 -15.58 4.22
N TYR A 218 -17.50 -15.50 5.47
CA TYR A 218 -17.92 -14.25 6.08
C TYR A 218 -16.74 -13.29 6.31
N ASN A 219 -15.61 -13.80 6.82
CA ASN A 219 -14.41 -12.98 6.98
C ASN A 219 -13.86 -12.51 5.62
N LEU A 220 -14.00 -13.35 4.59
CA LEU A 220 -13.61 -13.00 3.24
C LEU A 220 -14.50 -11.92 2.62
N SER A 221 -15.81 -12.06 2.76
CA SER A 221 -16.78 -11.08 2.24
C SER A 221 -16.63 -9.75 2.98
N LEU A 222 -16.37 -9.76 4.29
CA LEU A 222 -16.10 -8.57 5.08
C LEU A 222 -14.79 -7.90 4.65
N TYR A 223 -13.73 -8.67 4.38
CA TYR A 223 -12.48 -8.14 3.84
C TYR A 223 -12.67 -7.58 2.43
N ALA A 224 -13.39 -8.28 1.55
CA ALA A 224 -13.72 -7.83 0.21
C ALA A 224 -14.56 -6.55 0.22
N ALA A 225 -15.53 -6.45 1.14
CA ALA A 225 -16.37 -5.27 1.33
C ALA A 225 -15.57 -4.07 1.85
N ARG A 226 -14.70 -4.26 2.86
CA ARG A 226 -13.79 -3.21 3.35
C ARG A 226 -12.80 -2.78 2.28
N PHE A 227 -12.23 -3.74 1.55
CA PHE A 227 -11.34 -3.46 0.43
C PHE A 227 -12.06 -2.65 -0.64
N LYS A 228 -13.27 -3.06 -1.03
CA LYS A 228 -14.13 -2.33 -1.97
C LYS A 228 -14.43 -0.91 -1.49
N GLN A 229 -14.81 -0.72 -0.23
CA GLN A 229 -15.02 0.62 0.35
C GLN A 229 -13.77 1.48 0.26
N THR A 230 -12.58 0.88 0.44
CA THR A 230 -11.29 1.57 0.30
C THR A 230 -11.02 1.95 -1.15
N LEU A 231 -11.35 1.07 -2.11
CA LEU A 231 -11.22 1.32 -3.54
C LEU A 231 -12.18 2.41 -4.01
N ASP A 232 -13.45 2.33 -3.64
CA ASP A 232 -14.47 3.32 -3.99
C ASP A 232 -14.12 4.68 -3.39
N SER A 233 -13.59 4.72 -2.16
CA SER A 233 -13.07 5.96 -1.54
C SER A 233 -11.85 6.52 -2.27
N GLN A 234 -10.93 5.68 -2.75
CA GLN A 234 -9.80 6.12 -3.57
C GLN A 234 -10.24 6.60 -4.95
N GLU A 235 -11.15 5.89 -5.63
CA GLU A 235 -11.71 6.31 -6.92
C GLU A 235 -12.43 7.65 -6.78
N GLN A 236 -13.23 7.83 -5.72
CA GLN A 236 -13.84 9.12 -5.39
C GLN A 236 -12.80 10.19 -5.08
N PHE A 237 -11.70 9.84 -4.38
CA PHE A 237 -10.59 10.77 -4.16
C PHE A 237 -9.94 11.19 -5.49
N PHE A 238 -9.68 10.26 -6.41
CA PHE A 238 -9.13 10.57 -7.73
C PHE A 238 -10.11 11.35 -8.61
N ALA A 239 -11.41 11.05 -8.56
CA ALA A 239 -12.45 11.77 -9.29
C ALA A 239 -12.64 13.21 -8.78
N LYS A 240 -12.65 13.41 -7.45
CA LYS A 240 -12.68 14.74 -6.80
C LYS A 240 -11.40 15.58 -6.99
N ASN A 241 -10.38 15.03 -7.66
CA ASN A 241 -9.15 15.75 -8.01
C ASN A 241 -9.10 16.21 -9.49
N VAL A 242 -10.17 16.06 -10.27
CA VAL A 242 -10.25 16.52 -11.68
C VAL A 242 -10.96 17.88 -11.85
N LEU A 243 -11.45 18.48 -10.76
CA LEU A 243 -11.93 19.88 -10.75
C LEU A 243 -10.76 20.89 -10.87
N PRO A 244 -10.99 22.13 -11.36
CA PRO A 244 -9.96 23.09 -11.76
C PRO A 244 -8.84 23.21 -10.74
N SER A 245 -7.62 23.46 -11.23
CA SER A 245 -6.38 23.56 -10.45
C SER A 245 -6.68 24.08 -9.05
N ARG A 246 -6.69 23.14 -8.08
CA ARG A 246 -6.94 23.47 -6.68
C ARG A 246 -6.07 24.68 -6.37
N PRO A 247 -6.61 25.79 -5.81
CA PRO A 247 -5.75 26.83 -5.29
C PRO A 247 -4.72 26.11 -4.43
N ILE A 248 -3.45 26.27 -4.80
CA ILE A 248 -2.35 25.54 -4.19
C ILE A 248 -2.53 25.73 -2.69
N ARG A 249 -2.87 24.64 -1.99
CA ARG A 249 -3.14 24.72 -0.56
C ARG A 249 -1.86 25.32 0.06
N PRO A 250 -1.96 26.30 0.98
CA PRO A 250 -0.78 26.87 1.64
C PRO A 250 0.05 25.77 2.33
N TYR A 251 -0.61 24.67 2.72
CA TYR A 251 -0.03 23.62 3.54
C TYR A 251 0.95 22.65 2.85
N PRO A 252 0.79 22.18 1.60
CA PRO A 252 1.87 21.48 0.89
C PRO A 252 3.18 22.28 0.77
N ARG A 253 3.11 23.62 0.70
CA ARG A 253 4.28 24.51 0.76
C ARG A 253 4.94 24.49 2.15
N PHE A 254 4.11 24.40 3.20
CA PHE A 254 4.51 24.28 4.61
C PHE A 254 5.02 22.87 5.01
N GLN A 255 4.38 21.79 4.56
CA GLN A 255 4.77 20.40 4.85
C GLN A 255 6.06 19.99 4.14
N HIS A 256 6.29 20.41 2.89
CA HIS A 256 7.61 20.29 2.26
C HIS A 256 8.66 21.22 2.91
N ALA A 257 8.26 22.17 3.75
CA ALA A 257 9.16 23.08 4.48
C ALA A 257 9.47 22.65 5.92
N HIS A 258 8.65 21.80 6.56
CA HIS A 258 8.74 21.58 8.02
C HIS A 258 8.76 20.13 8.50
N GLY A 259 9.47 19.28 7.76
CA GLY A 259 10.38 18.32 8.42
C GLY A 259 11.70 18.98 8.86
N LEU A 260 11.77 20.32 8.83
CA LEU A 260 12.99 21.08 9.03
C LEU A 260 12.74 22.20 10.06
N SER A 261 13.76 22.49 10.85
CA SER A 261 13.77 23.53 11.89
C SER A 261 13.41 24.91 11.32
N SER A 262 13.03 25.85 12.21
CA SER A 262 12.72 27.25 11.87
C SER A 262 13.77 27.91 10.94
N SER A 263 15.04 27.50 11.03
CA SER A 263 16.12 28.00 10.17
C SER A 263 16.01 27.56 8.71
N ALA A 264 15.37 26.43 8.41
CA ALA A 264 15.26 25.91 7.05
C ALA A 264 14.11 26.53 6.25
N ALA A 265 13.08 27.06 6.92
CA ALA A 265 11.97 27.70 6.22
C ALA A 265 12.21 29.18 5.93
N SER A 266 12.90 29.89 6.83
CA SER A 266 13.44 31.21 6.51
C SER A 266 14.42 31.15 5.33
N PHE A 267 15.22 30.08 5.21
CA PHE A 267 16.06 29.84 4.03
C PHE A 267 15.26 29.74 2.72
N LYS A 268 14.03 29.21 2.71
CA LYS A 268 13.22 29.13 1.48
C LYS A 268 12.78 30.49 0.95
N TRP A 269 12.46 31.42 1.85
CA TRP A 269 12.14 32.80 1.47
C TRP A 269 13.35 33.50 0.86
N PHE A 270 14.50 33.36 1.51
CA PHE A 270 15.77 33.82 0.97
C PHE A 270 16.08 33.17 -0.38
N LEU A 271 15.94 31.85 -0.51
CA LEU A 271 16.20 31.15 -1.76
C LEU A 271 15.30 31.65 -2.89
N HIS A 272 14.02 31.91 -2.62
CA HIS A 272 13.11 32.46 -3.61
C HIS A 272 13.52 33.87 -4.07
N ASP A 273 13.89 34.74 -3.13
CA ASP A 273 14.37 36.10 -3.40
C ASP A 273 15.73 36.10 -4.13
N PHE A 274 16.64 35.23 -3.70
CA PHE A 274 17.93 34.99 -4.33
C PHE A 274 17.78 34.48 -5.76
N MET A 275 16.90 33.52 -6.01
CA MET A 275 16.64 33.01 -7.37
C MET A 275 16.00 34.08 -8.25
N ARG A 276 15.11 34.92 -7.69
CA ARG A 276 14.52 36.06 -8.40
C ARG A 276 15.58 37.10 -8.79
N SER A 277 16.48 37.45 -7.87
CA SER A 277 17.59 38.40 -8.16
C SER A 277 18.62 37.84 -9.15
N LYS A 278 18.63 36.52 -9.37
CA LYS A 278 19.51 35.83 -10.35
C LYS A 278 18.77 35.31 -11.57
N ALA A 279 17.54 35.75 -11.83
CA ALA A 279 16.71 35.26 -12.94
C ALA A 279 17.35 35.48 -14.32
N GLU A 280 18.19 36.50 -14.47
CA GLU A 280 18.91 36.81 -15.71
C GLU A 280 20.20 35.99 -15.88
N SER A 281 20.65 35.29 -14.84
CA SER A 281 21.85 34.48 -14.91
C SER A 281 21.60 33.21 -15.75
N ARG A 282 22.52 32.88 -16.65
CA ARG A 282 22.50 31.61 -17.40
C ARG A 282 22.92 30.40 -16.56
N THR A 283 23.03 30.57 -15.23
CA THR A 283 23.52 29.54 -14.33
C THR A 283 22.43 28.47 -14.14
N PRO A 284 22.75 27.18 -14.27
CA PRO A 284 21.78 26.12 -14.01
C PRO A 284 21.23 26.19 -12.58
N SER A 285 19.91 25.97 -12.43
CA SER A 285 19.17 26.11 -11.15
C SER A 285 19.81 25.37 -9.96
N HIS A 286 20.34 24.16 -10.18
CA HIS A 286 21.06 23.40 -9.15
C HIS A 286 22.30 24.15 -8.61
N ARG A 287 23.08 24.81 -9.47
CA ARG A 287 24.25 25.58 -9.05
C ARG A 287 23.85 26.83 -8.27
N LEU A 288 22.81 27.53 -8.70
CA LEU A 288 22.26 28.68 -7.97
C LEU A 288 21.80 28.29 -6.55
N THR A 289 21.22 27.11 -6.40
CA THR A 289 20.78 26.61 -5.08
C THR A 289 21.97 26.36 -4.14
N LEU A 290 23.07 25.78 -4.64
CA LEU A 290 24.29 25.58 -3.84
C LEU A 290 24.92 26.90 -3.40
N THR A 291 25.03 27.86 -4.33
CA THR A 291 25.53 29.21 -4.02
C THR A 291 24.63 29.92 -3.02
N ALA A 292 23.30 29.80 -3.15
CA ALA A 292 22.37 30.36 -2.18
C ALA A 292 22.59 29.77 -0.77
N SER A 293 22.81 28.46 -0.66
CA SER A 293 23.11 27.82 0.63
C SER A 293 24.41 28.30 1.27
N GLU A 294 25.43 28.62 0.47
CA GLU A 294 26.68 29.22 0.96
C GLU A 294 26.47 30.66 1.42
N VAL A 295 25.81 31.48 0.60
CA VAL A 295 25.47 32.87 0.96
C VAL A 295 24.66 32.90 2.26
N TRP A 296 23.63 32.06 2.37
CA TRP A 296 22.81 31.97 3.58
C TRP A 296 23.61 31.58 4.83
N ARG A 297 24.56 30.64 4.71
CA ARG A 297 25.44 30.27 5.83
C ARG A 297 26.29 31.44 6.31
N ASN A 298 26.73 32.29 5.38
CA ASN A 298 27.59 33.43 5.65
C ASN A 298 26.84 34.73 5.98
N MET A 299 25.50 34.76 5.85
CA MET A 299 24.70 35.92 6.23
C MET A 299 24.66 36.10 7.75
N THR A 300 24.73 37.36 8.19
CA THR A 300 24.56 37.70 9.61
C THR A 300 23.12 37.50 10.06
N GLU A 301 22.90 37.50 11.36
CA GLU A 301 21.57 37.29 11.94
C GLU A 301 20.62 38.45 11.59
N GLU A 302 21.14 39.67 11.48
CA GLU A 302 20.42 40.87 11.05
C GLU A 302 19.98 40.74 9.58
N GLN A 303 20.84 40.20 8.72
CA GLN A 303 20.51 39.93 7.31
C GLN A 303 19.48 38.81 7.17
N LYS A 304 19.44 37.86 8.11
CA LYS A 304 18.45 36.78 8.14
C LYS A 304 17.12 37.20 8.75
N ALA A 305 17.09 38.28 9.54
CA ALA A 305 15.91 38.78 10.24
C ALA A 305 14.67 38.97 9.34
N PRO A 306 14.72 39.66 8.18
CA PRO A 306 13.52 39.86 7.35
C PRO A 306 12.91 38.55 6.87
N TYR A 307 13.73 37.53 6.60
CA TYR A 307 13.26 36.21 6.17
C TYR A 307 12.64 35.39 7.32
N ARG A 308 13.09 35.61 8.56
CA ARG A 308 12.47 35.04 9.76
C ARG A 308 11.14 35.69 10.08
N GLU A 309 11.05 37.00 9.92
CA GLU A 309 9.82 37.75 10.12
C GLU A 309 8.76 37.36 9.09
N ALA A 310 9.13 37.32 7.80
CA ALA A 310 8.26 36.84 6.72
C ALA A 310 7.75 35.42 6.99
N TYR A 311 8.64 34.52 7.43
CA TYR A 311 8.24 33.18 7.83
C TYR A 311 7.26 33.16 9.01
N SER A 312 7.50 34.00 10.03
CA SER A 312 6.65 34.09 11.22
C SER A 312 5.25 34.60 10.87
N LYS A 313 5.17 35.58 9.97
CA LYS A 313 3.90 36.12 9.46
C LYS A 313 3.11 35.06 8.71
N ASP A 314 3.73 34.34 7.77
CA ASP A 314 3.08 33.27 7.01
C ASP A 314 2.64 32.11 7.90
N LEU A 315 3.42 31.79 8.94
CA LEU A 315 3.05 30.78 9.94
C LEU A 315 1.82 31.21 10.74
N ALA A 316 1.71 32.50 11.10
CA ALA A 316 0.55 33.04 11.79
C ALA A 316 -0.70 32.99 10.90
N GLU A 317 -0.62 33.48 9.66
CA GLU A 317 -1.72 33.43 8.69
C GLU A 317 -2.18 31.99 8.43
N TYR A 318 -1.24 31.06 8.33
CA TYR A 318 -1.56 29.64 8.18
C TYR A 318 -2.35 29.08 9.38
N ARG A 319 -1.96 29.43 10.61
CA ARG A 319 -2.66 29.01 11.83
C ARG A 319 -4.07 29.58 11.88
N GLU A 320 -4.25 30.85 11.55
CA GLU A 320 -5.57 31.48 11.45
C GLU A 320 -6.44 30.80 10.38
N ALA A 321 -5.86 30.47 9.22
CA ALA A 321 -6.57 29.75 8.17
C ALA A 321 -6.99 28.33 8.61
N GLN A 322 -6.20 27.64 9.46
CA GLN A 322 -6.61 26.37 10.04
C GLN A 322 -7.81 26.53 10.98
N VAL A 323 -7.77 27.54 11.87
CA VAL A 323 -8.88 27.83 12.79
C VAL A 323 -10.16 28.19 12.02
N ARG A 324 -10.05 29.03 10.98
CA ARG A 324 -11.20 29.37 10.12
C ARG A 324 -11.76 28.14 9.42
N LYS A 325 -10.89 27.23 8.98
CA LYS A 325 -11.32 26.00 8.32
C LYS A 325 -11.99 25.03 9.28
N SER A 326 -11.47 24.86 10.51
CA SER A 326 -12.13 24.02 11.51
C SER A 326 -13.48 24.60 11.90
N ALA A 327 -13.56 25.92 12.14
CA ALA A 327 -14.83 26.59 12.42
C ALA A 327 -15.85 26.44 11.28
N ALA A 328 -15.42 26.52 10.03
CA ALA A 328 -16.31 26.28 8.88
C ALA A 328 -16.79 24.83 8.79
N VAL A 329 -15.98 23.85 9.21
CA VAL A 329 -16.41 22.44 9.27
C VAL A 329 -17.44 22.25 10.37
N ASP A 330 -17.22 22.84 11.55
CA ASP A 330 -18.15 22.77 12.68
C ASP A 330 -19.48 23.47 12.35
N GLU A 331 -19.44 24.62 11.68
CA GLU A 331 -20.64 25.33 11.23
C GLU A 331 -21.42 24.53 10.18
N ASN A 332 -20.73 23.95 9.20
CA ASN A 332 -21.39 23.07 8.22
C ASN A 332 -22.00 21.82 8.88
N ALA A 333 -21.39 21.29 9.94
CA ALA A 333 -21.96 20.18 10.71
C ALA A 333 -23.23 20.60 11.45
N ARG A 334 -23.25 21.79 12.07
CA ARG A 334 -24.45 22.35 12.72
C ARG A 334 -25.59 22.60 11.74
N LEU A 335 -25.31 23.17 10.57
CA LEU A 335 -26.32 23.37 9.52
C LEU A 335 -26.88 22.03 9.03
N ALA A 336 -26.05 20.99 8.93
CA ALA A 336 -26.50 19.64 8.56
C ALA A 336 -27.41 19.02 9.64
N GLU A 337 -27.10 19.20 10.93
CA GLU A 337 -27.95 18.76 12.04
C GLU A 337 -29.30 19.49 12.05
N GLN A 338 -29.31 20.81 11.88
CA GLN A 338 -30.55 21.61 11.77
C GLN A 338 -31.42 21.17 10.59
N SER A 339 -30.83 20.96 9.41
CA SER A 339 -31.56 20.47 8.25
C SER A 339 -32.15 19.06 8.46
N SER A 340 -31.48 18.22 9.26
CA SER A 340 -31.99 16.88 9.59
C SER A 340 -33.17 16.95 10.56
N GLN A 341 -33.16 17.91 11.49
CA GLN A 341 -34.24 18.12 12.44
C GLN A 341 -35.51 18.68 11.79
N GLU A 342 -35.37 19.62 10.85
CA GLU A 342 -36.52 20.15 10.07
C GLU A 342 -37.20 19.04 9.25
N VAL A 343 -36.42 18.13 8.64
CA VAL A 343 -36.98 16.99 7.90
C VAL A 343 -37.76 16.05 8.84
N SER A 344 -37.27 15.80 10.07
CA SER A 344 -38.00 14.98 11.03
C SER A 344 -39.31 15.60 11.51
N ASP A 345 -39.34 16.92 11.74
CA ASP A 345 -40.54 17.61 12.22
C ASP A 345 -41.66 17.66 11.16
N VAL A 346 -41.28 17.79 9.88
CA VAL A 346 -42.24 17.69 8.75
C VAL A 346 -42.82 16.29 8.63
N THR A 347 -42.05 15.23 8.90
CA THR A 347 -42.58 13.85 8.85
C THR A 347 -43.53 13.52 10.01
N MET A 348 -43.37 14.16 11.17
CA MET A 348 -44.23 13.92 12.34
C MET A 348 -45.58 14.64 12.27
N THR A 349 -45.68 15.73 11.52
CA THR A 349 -46.94 16.50 11.36
C THR A 349 -47.85 15.97 10.25
N SER A 350 -47.40 14.98 9.46
CA SER A 350 -48.17 14.41 8.35
C SER A 350 -48.84 13.06 8.67
N HIS A 351 -48.82 12.63 9.93
CA HIS A 351 -49.56 11.50 10.49
C HIS A 351 -50.66 11.99 11.42
#